data_AF-A0A1X7A6E7-F1
#
_entry.id   AF-A0A1X7A6E7-F1
#
_cell.length_a   1.000
_cell.length_b   1.000
_cell.length_c   1.000
_cell.angle_alpha   90.00
_cell.angle_beta   90.00
_cell.angle_gamma   90.00
#
_symmetry.space_group_name_H-M   'P 1'
#
loop_
_entity.id
_entity.type
_entity.pdbx_description
1 polymer ?
#
loop_
_entity_poly.entity_id
_entity_poly.type
_entity_poly.pdbx_seq_one_letter_code
_entity_poly.pdbx_strand_id
1 'polypeptide(L)'
;MPYLRFALMILTSTIVMLVLMYLNTYSSAHMFYSETRVYMAILMGGVMAIVMMLWMWGMYPNRTANFAILAGAVVVSGVALWLVRSQVTVSGPSYMRAMIPHHSIAIMTSERAGIEDARVARLADEIASAQRKEIAEMRYLVAETAAGRTVADAFQDDPARVGTMEDARANVQLSSLDPAPVSREDAAKVISGTGCQFRRAPEADPILWTDGAGQAVAQVSGVLLPLEGEDGTWQTQGLSISVTSRDDPDVRSDATLAFAFDPGPSSGYRGWWSCDG
;
A
#
# COMPACT_ATOMS: atom_id res chain seq x y z
N MET A 1 -32.99 18.30 -27.96
CA MET A 1 -31.97 18.28 -26.88
C MET A 1 -32.12 17.17 -25.80
N PRO A 2 -33.00 16.13 -25.87
CA PRO A 2 -33.09 15.16 -24.77
C PRO A 2 -31.85 14.25 -24.69
N TYR A 3 -31.34 13.78 -25.83
CA TYR A 3 -30.17 12.91 -25.90
C TYR A 3 -28.87 13.57 -25.41
N LEU A 4 -28.67 14.85 -25.70
CA LEU A 4 -27.52 15.59 -25.19
C LEU A 4 -27.55 15.70 -23.66
N ARG A 5 -28.73 16.00 -23.09
CA ARG A 5 -28.90 16.02 -21.63
C ARG A 5 -28.63 14.66 -21.01
N PHE A 6 -29.14 13.59 -21.62
CA PHE A 6 -28.85 12.21 -21.20
C PHE A 6 -27.34 11.94 -21.16
N ALA A 7 -26.63 12.21 -22.26
CA ALA A 7 -25.18 11.99 -22.34
C ALA A 7 -24.41 12.81 -21.28
N LEU A 8 -24.78 14.08 -21.10
CA LEU A 8 -24.17 14.95 -20.07
C LEU A 8 -24.46 14.46 -18.65
N MET A 9 -25.67 13.95 -18.37
CA MET A 9 -25.98 13.35 -17.08
C MET A 9 -25.10 12.14 -16.80
N ILE A 10 -25.00 11.19 -17.75
CA ILE A 10 -24.16 10.01 -17.58
C ILE A 10 -22.69 10.39 -17.37
N LEU A 11 -22.16 11.29 -18.20
CA LEU A 11 -20.77 11.74 -18.10
C LEU A 11 -20.50 12.42 -16.74
N THR A 12 -21.35 13.35 -16.34
CA THR A 12 -21.20 14.08 -15.07
C THR A 12 -21.27 13.13 -13.90
N SER A 13 -22.26 12.24 -13.85
CA SER A 13 -22.40 11.22 -12.80
C SER A 13 -21.19 10.28 -12.76
N THR A 14 -20.64 9.90 -13.91
CA THR A 14 -19.43 9.04 -13.97
C THR A 14 -18.21 9.73 -13.37
N ILE A 15 -17.99 11.01 -13.71
CA ILE A 15 -16.88 11.81 -13.15
C ILE A 15 -17.06 11.99 -11.63
N VAL A 16 -18.28 12.32 -11.19
CA VAL A 16 -18.59 12.47 -9.77
C VAL A 16 -18.35 11.16 -9.03
N MET A 17 -18.85 10.02 -9.54
CA MET A 17 -18.61 8.71 -8.93
C MET A 17 -17.11 8.38 -8.84
N LEU A 18 -16.33 8.69 -9.88
CA LEU A 18 -14.88 8.50 -9.86
C LEU A 18 -14.23 9.27 -8.70
N VAL A 19 -14.61 10.53 -8.48
CA VAL A 19 -14.12 11.34 -7.35
C VAL A 19 -14.58 10.76 -6.02
N LEU A 20 -15.86 10.39 -5.90
CA LEU A 20 -16.43 9.85 -4.66
C LEU A 20 -15.75 8.55 -4.21
N MET A 21 -15.30 7.70 -5.14
CA MET A 21 -14.54 6.49 -4.81
C MET A 21 -13.22 6.78 -4.05
N TYR A 22 -12.63 7.97 -4.20
CA TYR A 22 -11.44 8.36 -3.44
C TYR A 22 -11.74 8.73 -1.99
N LEU A 23 -12.98 9.12 -1.67
CA LEU A 23 -13.36 9.53 -0.31
C LEU A 23 -13.33 8.39 0.71
N ASN A 24 -13.35 7.13 0.24
CA ASN A 24 -13.25 5.96 1.12
C ASN A 24 -11.79 5.58 1.47
N THR A 25 -10.82 6.45 1.18
CA THR A 25 -9.39 6.20 1.50
C THR A 25 -9.10 6.68 2.93
N TYR A 26 -8.52 5.83 3.79
CA TYR A 26 -8.24 6.14 5.21
C TYR A 26 -7.46 7.43 5.42
N SER A 27 -6.40 7.64 4.63
CA SER A 27 -5.53 8.80 4.68
C SER A 27 -5.45 9.46 3.32
N SER A 28 -5.44 10.79 3.28
CA SER A 28 -5.24 11.56 2.05
C SER A 28 -3.88 11.25 1.41
N ALA A 29 -2.88 10.90 2.22
CA ALA A 29 -1.56 10.48 1.76
C ALA A 29 -1.57 9.14 0.98
N HIS A 30 -2.66 8.38 1.03
CA HIS A 30 -2.86 7.14 0.27
C HIS A 30 -3.62 7.34 -1.03
N MET A 31 -4.04 8.57 -1.37
CA MET A 31 -4.73 8.85 -2.63
C MET A 31 -3.74 8.84 -3.80
N PHE A 32 -3.79 7.79 -4.60
CA PHE A 32 -3.00 7.62 -5.82
C PHE A 32 -3.92 7.32 -7.01
N TYR A 33 -3.56 7.86 -8.18
CA TYR A 33 -4.28 7.54 -9.41
C TYR A 33 -4.29 6.03 -9.69
N SER A 34 -5.44 5.53 -10.12
CA SER A 34 -5.65 4.12 -10.45
C SER A 34 -6.46 3.96 -11.74
N GLU A 35 -5.87 3.30 -12.73
CA GLU A 35 -6.53 2.94 -13.99
C GLU A 35 -7.74 2.06 -13.73
N THR A 36 -7.62 1.09 -12.83
CA THR A 36 -8.72 0.18 -12.44
C THR A 36 -9.93 0.95 -11.90
N ARG A 37 -9.73 2.01 -11.10
CA ARG A 37 -10.84 2.87 -10.64
C ARG A 37 -11.51 3.62 -11.79
N VAL A 38 -10.73 4.10 -12.77
CA VAL A 38 -11.27 4.76 -13.96
C VAL A 38 -12.11 3.78 -14.78
N TYR A 39 -11.61 2.58 -15.04
CA TYR A 39 -12.37 1.55 -15.77
C TYR A 39 -13.62 1.12 -15.02
N MET A 40 -13.56 1.00 -13.69
CA MET A 40 -14.74 0.71 -12.87
C MET A 40 -15.79 1.82 -12.96
N ALA A 41 -15.37 3.09 -12.94
CA ALA A 41 -16.28 4.23 -13.13
C ALA A 41 -16.95 4.18 -14.51
N ILE A 42 -16.19 3.90 -15.58
CA ILE A 42 -16.72 3.77 -16.95
C ILE A 42 -17.72 2.60 -17.04
N LEU A 43 -17.40 1.45 -16.43
CA LEU A 43 -18.30 0.30 -16.34
C LEU A 43 -19.62 0.68 -15.66
N MET A 44 -19.56 1.31 -14.48
CA MET A 44 -20.74 1.76 -13.74
C MET A 44 -21.55 2.80 -14.55
N GLY A 45 -20.89 3.75 -15.20
CA GLY A 45 -21.53 4.74 -16.07
C GLY A 45 -22.23 4.12 -17.28
N GLY A 46 -21.61 3.13 -17.91
CA GLY A 46 -22.19 2.37 -19.02
C GLY A 46 -23.43 1.57 -18.59
N VAL A 47 -23.34 0.84 -17.48
CA VAL A 47 -24.50 0.11 -16.91
C VAL A 47 -25.63 1.06 -16.53
N MET A 48 -25.32 2.20 -15.92
CA MET A 48 -26.29 3.24 -15.59
C MET A 48 -27.00 3.78 -16.84
N ALA A 49 -26.26 4.00 -17.94
CA ALA A 49 -26.86 4.42 -19.20
C ALA A 49 -27.86 3.38 -19.74
N ILE A 50 -27.55 2.09 -19.64
CA ILE A 50 -28.48 1.01 -20.02
C ILE A 50 -29.76 1.08 -19.19
N VAL A 51 -29.63 1.10 -17.86
CA VAL A 51 -30.77 1.12 -16.93
C VAL A 51 -31.66 2.33 -17.17
N MET A 52 -31.07 3.52 -17.26
CA MET A 52 -31.83 4.77 -17.47
C MET A 52 -32.52 4.79 -18.83
N MET A 53 -31.87 4.34 -19.90
CA MET A 53 -32.49 4.30 -21.24
C MET A 53 -33.69 3.35 -21.29
N LEU A 54 -33.61 2.20 -20.62
CA LEU A 54 -34.72 1.24 -20.55
C LEU A 54 -35.92 1.78 -19.75
N TRP A 55 -35.68 2.42 -18.61
CA TRP A 55 -36.75 2.99 -17.78
C TRP A 55 -37.39 4.24 -18.38
N MET A 56 -36.59 5.06 -19.05
CA MET A 56 -37.03 6.34 -19.62
C MET A 56 -37.31 6.25 -21.12
N TRP A 57 -37.59 5.05 -21.64
CA TRP A 57 -37.71 4.80 -23.07
C TRP A 57 -38.64 5.77 -23.80
N GLY A 58 -39.81 6.06 -23.21
CA GLY A 58 -40.82 6.96 -23.77
C GLY A 58 -40.42 8.44 -23.85
N MET A 59 -39.37 8.85 -23.14
CA MET A 59 -38.85 10.23 -23.17
C MET A 59 -37.99 10.51 -24.41
N TYR A 60 -37.48 9.45 -25.06
CA TYR A 60 -36.53 9.53 -26.16
C TYR A 60 -37.21 9.08 -27.47
N PRO A 61 -37.59 10.02 -28.35
CA PRO A 61 -38.52 9.73 -29.45
C PRO A 61 -37.93 8.90 -30.60
N ASN A 62 -36.61 8.93 -30.79
CA ASN A 62 -35.93 8.23 -31.87
C ASN A 62 -35.49 6.83 -31.42
N ARG A 63 -36.25 5.81 -31.82
CA ARG A 63 -35.96 4.41 -31.49
C ARG A 63 -34.58 3.95 -31.97
N THR A 64 -34.14 4.38 -33.15
CA THR A 64 -32.81 4.03 -33.68
C THR A 64 -31.70 4.60 -32.80
N ALA A 65 -31.84 5.85 -32.35
CA ALA A 65 -30.89 6.45 -31.43
C ALA A 65 -30.88 5.74 -30.06
N ASN A 66 -32.04 5.33 -29.55
CA ASN A 66 -32.13 4.60 -28.28
C ASN A 66 -31.39 3.26 -28.35
N PHE A 67 -31.62 2.48 -29.42
CA PHE A 67 -30.91 1.22 -29.64
C PHE A 67 -29.41 1.43 -29.86
N ALA A 68 -29.01 2.48 -30.58
CA ALA A 68 -27.59 2.82 -30.75
C ALA A 68 -26.92 3.14 -29.40
N ILE A 69 -27.59 3.89 -28.52
CA ILE A 69 -27.10 4.20 -27.18
C ILE A 69 -26.99 2.94 -26.33
N LEU A 70 -28.00 2.07 -26.35
CA LEU A 70 -27.95 0.78 -25.63
C LEU A 70 -26.79 -0.09 -26.12
N ALA A 71 -26.65 -0.27 -27.43
CA ALA A 71 -25.57 -1.07 -28.01
C ALA A 71 -24.20 -0.47 -27.64
N GLY A 72 -24.04 0.85 -27.77
CA GLY A 72 -22.82 1.55 -27.37
C GLY A 72 -22.51 1.37 -25.88
N ALA A 73 -23.51 1.49 -25.01
CA ALA A 73 -23.34 1.31 -23.57
C ALA A 73 -22.96 -0.13 -23.20
N VAL A 74 -23.55 -1.13 -23.87
CA VAL A 74 -23.16 -2.55 -23.71
C VAL A 74 -21.70 -2.77 -24.13
N VAL A 75 -21.29 -2.23 -25.28
CA VAL A 75 -19.91 -2.33 -25.76
C VAL A 75 -18.93 -1.65 -24.80
N VAL A 76 -19.20 -0.39 -24.41
CA VAL A 76 -18.34 0.36 -23.47
C VAL A 76 -18.22 -0.37 -22.13
N SER A 77 -19.34 -0.87 -21.58
CA SER A 77 -19.34 -1.65 -20.34
C SER A 77 -18.56 -2.95 -20.51
N GLY A 78 -18.73 -3.66 -21.63
CA GLY A 78 -18.00 -4.89 -21.92
C GLY A 78 -16.49 -4.68 -22.01
N VAL A 79 -16.04 -3.63 -22.71
CA VAL A 79 -14.62 -3.28 -22.79
C VAL A 79 -14.07 -2.86 -21.42
N ALA A 80 -14.80 -2.03 -20.68
CA ALA A 80 -14.38 -1.61 -19.34
C ALA A 80 -14.27 -2.81 -18.38
N LEU A 81 -15.23 -3.73 -18.40
CA LEU A 81 -15.18 -4.97 -17.62
C LEU A 81 -13.99 -5.85 -18.03
N TRP A 82 -13.73 -5.98 -19.33
CA TRP A 82 -12.57 -6.71 -19.82
C TRP A 82 -11.26 -6.09 -19.35
N LEU A 83 -11.11 -4.76 -19.39
CA LEU A 83 -9.92 -4.06 -18.87
C LEU A 83 -9.74 -4.29 -17.37
N VAL A 84 -10.80 -4.13 -16.57
CA VAL A 84 -10.76 -4.40 -15.12
C VAL A 84 -10.38 -5.86 -14.83
N ARG A 85 -10.90 -6.81 -15.59
CA ARG A 85 -10.66 -8.25 -15.35
C ARG A 85 -9.30 -8.74 -15.84
N SER A 86 -8.82 -8.18 -16.95
CA SER A 86 -7.59 -8.63 -17.59
C SER A 86 -6.34 -7.93 -17.04
N GLN A 87 -6.49 -6.73 -16.45
CA GLN A 87 -5.40 -5.93 -15.90
C GLN A 87 -4.26 -5.65 -16.90
N VAL A 88 -4.49 -5.79 -18.21
CA VAL A 88 -3.46 -5.71 -19.27
C VAL A 88 -2.74 -4.37 -19.37
N THR A 89 -3.32 -3.31 -18.81
CA THR A 89 -2.72 -1.97 -18.79
C THR A 89 -2.04 -1.63 -17.46
N VAL A 90 -2.19 -2.47 -16.42
CA VAL A 90 -1.70 -2.21 -15.07
C VAL A 90 -0.37 -2.94 -14.88
N SER A 91 0.72 -2.20 -14.69
CA SER A 91 2.06 -2.79 -14.52
C SER A 91 2.96 -1.98 -13.57
N GLY A 92 3.92 -2.67 -12.93
CA GLY A 92 5.00 -2.08 -12.12
C GLY A 92 4.54 -0.97 -11.17
N PRO A 93 4.98 0.29 -11.35
CA PRO A 93 4.54 1.41 -10.50
C PRO A 93 3.03 1.64 -10.48
N SER A 94 2.31 1.39 -11.59
CA SER A 94 0.85 1.58 -11.63
C SER A 94 0.13 0.60 -10.71
N TYR A 95 0.59 -0.67 -10.70
CA TYR A 95 0.09 -1.69 -9.78
C TYR A 95 0.22 -1.23 -8.32
N MET A 96 1.44 -0.83 -7.92
CA MET A 96 1.70 -0.41 -6.54
C MET A 96 0.93 0.86 -6.15
N ARG A 97 0.83 1.85 -7.06
CA ARG A 97 0.02 3.05 -6.84
C ARG A 97 -1.46 2.73 -6.68
N ALA A 98 -2.01 1.77 -7.44
CA ALA A 98 -3.39 1.35 -7.28
C ALA A 98 -3.62 0.54 -5.98
N MET A 99 -2.60 -0.16 -5.50
CA MET A 99 -2.68 -1.03 -4.34
C MET A 99 -2.56 -0.28 -3.00
N ILE A 100 -1.84 0.85 -2.95
CA ILE A 100 -1.78 1.72 -1.76
C ILE A 100 -3.19 2.15 -1.26
N PRO A 101 -4.08 2.75 -2.09
CA PRO A 101 -5.42 3.10 -1.63
C PRO A 101 -6.30 1.87 -1.38
N HIS A 102 -6.04 0.71 -2.00
CA HIS A 102 -6.73 -0.55 -1.68
C HIS A 102 -6.38 -1.00 -0.25
N HIS A 103 -5.10 -1.04 0.08
CA HIS A 103 -4.60 -1.37 1.42
C HIS A 103 -5.11 -0.37 2.46
N SER A 104 -5.19 0.90 2.08
CA SER A 104 -5.75 1.94 2.92
C SER A 104 -7.20 1.69 3.32
N ILE A 105 -8.03 1.09 2.47
CA ILE A 105 -9.42 0.75 2.84
C ILE A 105 -9.43 -0.37 3.88
N ALA A 106 -8.56 -1.38 3.72
CA ALA A 106 -8.43 -2.47 4.68
C ALA A 106 -8.03 -1.97 6.06
N ILE A 107 -7.05 -1.06 6.15
CA ILE A 107 -6.66 -0.42 7.42
C ILE A 107 -7.87 0.27 8.08
N MET A 108 -8.58 1.13 7.32
CA MET A 108 -9.76 1.82 7.85
C MET A 108 -10.82 0.84 8.38
N THR A 109 -11.10 -0.22 7.64
CA THR A 109 -12.11 -1.20 8.04
C THR A 109 -11.66 -1.99 9.27
N SER A 110 -10.40 -2.42 9.33
CA SER A 110 -9.84 -3.12 10.49
C SER A 110 -9.88 -2.26 11.76
N GLU A 111 -9.54 -0.97 11.67
CA GLU A 111 -9.47 -0.10 12.85
C GLU A 111 -10.81 0.45 13.33
N ARG A 112 -11.81 0.55 12.45
CA ARG A 112 -13.10 1.17 12.78
C ARG A 112 -14.23 0.16 12.98
N ALA A 113 -14.00 -1.11 12.69
CA ALA A 113 -15.00 -2.15 12.93
C ALA A 113 -15.20 -2.36 14.44
N GLY A 114 -16.46 -2.44 14.88
CA GLY A 114 -16.80 -2.78 16.27
C GLY A 114 -16.61 -4.28 16.54
N ILE A 115 -15.35 -4.72 16.63
CA ILE A 115 -14.98 -6.14 16.79
C ILE A 115 -14.95 -6.51 18.28
N GLU A 116 -15.75 -7.51 18.66
CA GLU A 116 -15.82 -8.00 20.05
C GLU A 116 -15.01 -9.28 20.30
N ASP A 117 -14.95 -10.21 19.33
CA ASP A 117 -14.20 -11.46 19.47
C ASP A 117 -12.69 -11.18 19.42
N ALA A 118 -11.99 -11.52 20.50
CA ALA A 118 -10.56 -11.25 20.67
C ALA A 118 -9.67 -11.88 19.58
N ARG A 119 -10.09 -13.00 18.96
CA ARG A 119 -9.36 -13.61 17.84
C ARG A 119 -9.49 -12.78 16.57
N VAL A 120 -10.68 -12.20 16.35
CA VAL A 120 -10.96 -11.34 15.20
C VAL A 120 -10.28 -9.98 15.39
N ALA A 121 -10.24 -9.45 16.62
CA ALA A 121 -9.53 -8.22 16.93
C ALA A 121 -8.03 -8.36 16.63
N ARG A 122 -7.41 -9.46 17.11
CA ARG A 122 -6.01 -9.77 16.79
C ARG A 122 -5.77 -9.87 15.28
N LEU A 123 -6.66 -10.54 14.54
CA LEU A 123 -6.56 -10.62 13.08
C LEU A 123 -6.67 -9.23 12.42
N ALA A 124 -7.54 -8.36 12.90
CA ALA A 124 -7.69 -7.00 12.38
C ALA A 124 -6.42 -6.17 12.61
N ASP A 125 -5.80 -6.29 13.78
CA ASP A 125 -4.53 -5.64 14.11
C ASP A 125 -3.38 -6.17 13.21
N GLU A 126 -3.31 -7.49 13.02
CA GLU A 126 -2.35 -8.13 12.10
C GLU A 126 -2.52 -7.61 10.67
N ILE A 127 -3.77 -7.53 10.18
CA ILE A 127 -4.09 -6.96 8.86
C ILE A 127 -3.65 -5.50 8.78
N ALA A 128 -4.03 -4.66 9.74
CA ALA A 128 -3.70 -3.23 9.71
C ALA A 128 -2.18 -3.00 9.72
N SER A 129 -1.46 -3.75 10.56
CA SER A 129 0.01 -3.69 10.66
C SER A 129 0.69 -4.12 9.37
N ALA A 130 0.29 -5.25 8.80
CA ALA A 130 0.83 -5.75 7.52
C ALA A 130 0.59 -4.74 6.38
N GLN A 131 -0.63 -4.21 6.28
CA GLN A 131 -1.01 -3.30 5.20
C GLN A 131 -0.28 -1.95 5.30
N ARG A 132 0.02 -1.45 6.52
CA ARG A 132 0.88 -0.28 6.72
C ARG A 132 2.32 -0.53 6.26
N LYS A 133 2.87 -1.71 6.57
CA LYS A 133 4.19 -2.13 6.10
C LYS A 133 4.24 -2.12 4.58
N GLU A 134 3.30 -2.81 3.95
CA GLU A 134 3.20 -2.92 2.50
C GLU A 134 3.00 -1.56 1.82
N ILE A 135 2.24 -0.62 2.42
CA ILE A 135 2.14 0.75 1.90
C ILE A 135 3.50 1.46 1.92
N ALA A 136 4.25 1.38 3.01
CA ALA A 136 5.55 2.03 3.13
C ALA A 136 6.57 1.44 2.14
N GLU A 137 6.53 0.12 1.94
CA GLU A 137 7.36 -0.61 0.98
C GLU A 137 6.96 -0.30 -0.47
N MET A 138 5.67 -0.33 -0.80
CA MET A 138 5.18 0.05 -2.13
C MET A 138 5.56 1.49 -2.48
N ARG A 139 5.51 2.42 -1.52
CA ARG A 139 5.98 3.81 -1.75
C ARG A 139 7.45 3.84 -2.12
N TYR A 140 8.28 3.07 -1.41
CA TYR A 140 9.70 2.93 -1.68
C TYR A 140 9.93 2.35 -3.09
N LEU A 141 9.34 1.19 -3.38
CA LEU A 141 9.48 0.51 -4.66
C LEU A 141 8.93 1.32 -5.84
N VAL A 142 7.83 2.06 -5.68
CA VAL A 142 7.33 2.99 -6.71
C VAL A 142 8.39 3.99 -7.12
N ALA A 143 9.22 4.46 -6.19
CA ALA A 143 10.24 5.44 -6.49
C ALA A 143 11.52 4.84 -7.02
N GLU A 144 11.93 3.68 -6.50
CA GLU A 144 13.05 2.92 -7.05
C GLU A 144 12.79 2.59 -8.53
N THR A 145 11.66 1.95 -8.80
CA THR A 145 11.29 1.50 -10.14
C THR A 145 10.99 2.68 -11.09
N ALA A 146 10.40 3.78 -10.61
CA ALA A 146 10.22 4.99 -11.43
C ALA A 146 11.56 5.68 -11.77
N ALA A 147 12.58 5.53 -10.94
CA ALA A 147 13.93 6.00 -11.21
C ALA A 147 14.78 5.00 -12.01
N GLY A 148 14.20 3.91 -12.50
CA GLY A 148 14.88 2.88 -13.30
C GLY A 148 15.69 1.88 -12.48
N ARG A 149 15.67 1.95 -11.14
CA ARG A 149 16.30 0.96 -10.26
C ARG A 149 15.38 -0.26 -10.17
N THR A 150 15.66 -1.23 -11.03
CA THR A 150 14.91 -2.49 -11.12
C THR A 150 15.88 -3.66 -11.01
N VAL A 151 15.39 -4.77 -10.45
CA VAL A 151 16.15 -6.01 -10.32
C VAL A 151 15.49 -7.09 -11.18
N ALA A 152 16.30 -7.96 -11.78
CA ALA A 152 15.79 -9.08 -12.58
C ALA A 152 15.36 -10.26 -11.70
N ASP A 153 16.07 -10.47 -10.59
CA ASP A 153 15.88 -11.55 -9.64
C ASP A 153 15.77 -11.00 -8.22
N ALA A 154 14.91 -11.63 -7.41
CA ALA A 154 14.79 -11.37 -5.98
C ALA A 154 15.45 -12.51 -5.18
N PHE A 155 15.87 -12.22 -3.95
CA PHE A 155 16.36 -13.23 -3.03
C PHE A 155 15.32 -14.35 -2.84
N GLN A 156 15.78 -15.60 -2.83
CA GLN A 156 14.95 -16.77 -2.59
C GLN A 156 15.56 -17.56 -1.43
N ASP A 157 14.71 -17.93 -0.47
CA ASP A 157 15.10 -18.88 0.57
C ASP A 157 15.37 -20.26 -0.03
N ASP A 158 16.08 -21.09 0.75
CA ASP A 158 16.35 -22.47 0.37
C ASP A 158 15.04 -23.24 0.09
N PRO A 159 15.04 -24.14 -0.90
CA PRO A 159 13.86 -24.92 -1.26
C PRO A 159 13.42 -25.85 -0.12
N ALA A 160 12.13 -26.17 -0.11
CA ALA A 160 11.56 -27.06 0.89
C ALA A 160 12.29 -28.43 0.92
N ARG A 161 12.61 -28.88 2.14
CA ARG A 161 13.25 -30.18 2.40
C ARG A 161 12.41 -31.07 3.29
N VAL A 162 12.57 -32.39 3.17
CA VAL A 162 11.97 -33.36 4.10
C VAL A 162 12.65 -33.21 5.47
N GLY A 163 11.85 -33.12 6.54
CA GLY A 163 12.34 -32.93 7.90
C GLY A 163 11.27 -33.17 8.96
N THR A 164 11.63 -32.87 10.21
CA THR A 164 10.79 -33.01 11.39
C THR A 164 10.12 -31.68 11.77
N MET A 165 9.24 -31.71 12.78
CA MET A 165 8.70 -30.49 13.38
C MET A 165 9.78 -29.64 14.07
N GLU A 166 10.88 -30.25 14.53
CA GLU A 166 12.01 -29.53 15.12
C GLU A 166 12.81 -28.79 14.04
N ASP A 167 13.06 -29.46 12.91
CA ASP A 167 13.64 -28.81 11.72
C ASP A 167 12.82 -27.59 11.29
N ALA A 168 11.49 -27.72 11.25
CA ALA A 168 10.61 -26.64 10.85
C ALA A 168 10.67 -25.43 11.81
N ARG A 169 10.83 -25.67 13.11
CA ARG A 169 10.97 -24.59 14.11
C ARG A 169 12.32 -23.88 14.05
N ALA A 170 13.37 -24.62 13.68
CA ALA A 170 14.71 -24.07 13.50
C ALA A 170 14.90 -23.39 12.13
N ASN A 171 13.99 -23.63 11.18
CA ASN A 171 14.08 -23.09 9.83
C ASN A 171 13.59 -21.64 9.76
N VAL A 172 14.52 -20.71 9.60
CA VAL A 172 14.22 -19.28 9.41
C VAL A 172 14.19 -18.96 7.91
N GLN A 173 13.08 -18.40 7.45
CA GLN A 173 12.95 -17.87 6.09
C GLN A 173 13.32 -16.39 6.11
N LEU A 174 14.51 -16.05 5.60
CA LEU A 174 15.03 -14.69 5.62
C LEU A 174 14.15 -13.74 4.80
N SER A 175 13.53 -14.24 3.72
CA SER A 175 12.61 -13.42 2.90
C SER A 175 11.35 -12.94 3.64
N SER A 176 11.01 -13.59 4.77
CA SER A 176 9.85 -13.23 5.60
C SER A 176 10.20 -12.32 6.77
N LEU A 177 11.49 -12.04 6.98
CA LEU A 177 11.96 -11.21 8.09
C LEU A 177 11.95 -9.74 7.70
N ASP A 178 11.25 -8.94 8.50
CA ASP A 178 11.21 -7.49 8.38
C ASP A 178 11.40 -6.86 9.76
N PRO A 179 11.85 -5.60 9.83
CA PRO A 179 11.87 -4.86 11.08
C PRO A 179 10.44 -4.71 11.62
N ALA A 180 10.24 -5.14 12.86
CA ALA A 180 9.00 -5.05 13.60
C ALA A 180 8.95 -3.75 14.43
N PRO A 181 7.76 -3.28 14.80
CA PRO A 181 7.64 -2.16 15.72
C PRO A 181 8.33 -2.45 17.06
N VAL A 182 8.99 -1.43 17.61
CA VAL A 182 9.71 -1.45 18.87
C VAL A 182 9.05 -0.46 19.80
N SER A 183 8.56 -0.94 20.94
CA SER A 183 8.00 -0.05 21.96
C SER A 183 9.11 0.82 22.57
N ARG A 184 8.75 1.97 23.14
CA ARG A 184 9.72 2.81 23.85
C ARG A 184 10.35 2.09 25.05
N GLU A 185 9.59 1.23 25.72
CA GLU A 185 10.08 0.40 26.83
C GLU A 185 11.13 -0.60 26.35
N ASP A 186 10.87 -1.28 25.23
CA ASP A 186 11.80 -2.23 24.64
C ASP A 186 13.07 -1.54 24.13
N ALA A 187 12.93 -0.38 23.50
CA ALA A 187 14.07 0.40 23.04
C ALA A 187 14.99 0.81 24.20
N ALA A 188 14.41 1.22 25.33
CA ALA A 188 15.14 1.62 26.54
C ALA A 188 15.93 0.47 27.20
N LYS A 189 15.68 -0.80 26.83
CA LYS A 189 16.49 -1.94 27.28
C LYS A 189 17.85 -2.01 26.60
N VAL A 190 18.00 -1.34 25.45
CA VAL A 190 19.19 -1.44 24.58
C VAL A 190 19.92 -0.10 24.49
N ILE A 191 19.20 0.99 24.26
CA ILE A 191 19.78 2.32 24.08
C ILE A 191 19.37 3.27 25.21
N SER A 192 20.24 4.24 25.51
CA SER A 192 19.98 5.25 26.54
C SER A 192 19.67 6.60 25.91
N GLY A 193 18.49 7.16 26.18
CA GLY A 193 18.12 8.51 25.75
C GLY A 193 16.97 8.57 24.74
N THR A 194 16.74 9.77 24.20
CA THR A 194 15.74 10.07 23.15
C THR A 194 16.46 10.71 21.99
N GLY A 195 16.92 9.91 21.04
CA GLY A 195 17.44 10.41 19.77
C GLY A 195 16.31 10.48 18.75
N CYS A 196 16.44 9.70 17.69
CA CYS A 196 15.51 9.71 16.57
C CYS A 196 14.75 8.39 16.44
N GLN A 197 13.64 8.43 15.71
CA GLN A 197 12.80 7.28 15.46
C GLN A 197 12.31 7.28 14.01
N PHE A 198 12.26 6.10 13.40
CA PHE A 198 11.67 5.90 12.07
C PHE A 198 10.32 5.18 12.18
N ARG A 199 9.28 5.75 11.55
CA ARG A 199 7.93 5.18 11.50
C ARG A 199 7.49 4.93 10.06
N ARG A 200 6.84 3.79 9.81
CA ARG A 200 6.26 3.46 8.49
C ARG A 200 4.97 4.24 8.17
N ALA A 201 4.27 4.70 9.20
CA ALA A 201 3.08 5.55 9.12
C ALA A 201 3.09 6.56 10.29
N PRO A 202 2.47 7.75 10.18
CA PRO A 202 2.50 8.74 11.25
C PRO A 202 1.96 8.22 12.59
N GLU A 203 0.92 7.39 12.51
CA GLU A 203 0.24 6.76 13.65
C GLU A 203 0.80 5.39 14.05
N ALA A 204 1.80 4.86 13.34
CA ALA A 204 2.39 3.57 13.66
C ALA A 204 3.56 3.70 14.65
N ASP A 205 3.76 2.64 15.44
CA ASP A 205 4.93 2.52 16.30
C ASP A 205 6.25 2.49 15.48
N PRO A 206 7.35 3.05 16.02
CA PRO A 206 8.62 3.07 15.31
C PRO A 206 9.21 1.68 15.12
N ILE A 207 9.89 1.47 13.99
CA ILE A 207 10.61 0.23 13.69
C ILE A 207 12.13 0.34 13.91
N LEU A 208 12.60 1.55 14.18
CA LEU A 208 13.98 1.88 14.50
C LEU A 208 13.97 3.02 15.51
N TRP A 209 14.76 2.88 16.57
CA TRP A 209 15.09 3.95 17.51
C TRP A 209 16.59 4.18 17.54
N THR A 210 17.01 5.41 17.79
CA THR A 210 18.42 5.79 17.95
C THR A 210 18.60 6.67 19.19
N ASP A 211 19.81 6.68 19.73
CA ASP A 211 20.20 7.58 20.83
C ASP A 211 20.81 8.91 20.34
N GLY A 212 21.06 9.03 19.04
CA GLY A 212 21.76 10.18 18.43
C GLY A 212 23.27 10.23 18.69
N ALA A 213 23.82 9.26 19.45
CA ALA A 213 25.23 9.11 19.78
C ALA A 213 25.89 7.89 19.11
N GLY A 214 25.16 7.24 18.21
CA GLY A 214 25.66 6.17 17.34
C GLY A 214 25.12 4.78 17.69
N GLN A 215 24.26 4.67 18.69
CA GLN A 215 23.54 3.43 18.99
C GLN A 215 22.12 3.50 18.43
N ALA A 216 21.65 2.35 17.97
CA ALA A 216 20.29 2.17 17.53
C ALA A 216 19.76 0.79 17.95
N VAL A 217 18.44 0.64 17.89
CA VAL A 217 17.77 -0.62 18.15
C VAL A 217 16.65 -0.82 17.14
N ALA A 218 16.62 -2.02 16.57
CA ALA A 218 15.54 -2.54 15.76
C ALA A 218 15.10 -3.89 16.30
N GLN A 219 13.90 -4.34 15.94
CA GLN A 219 13.41 -5.66 16.32
C GLN A 219 13.17 -6.50 15.08
N VAL A 220 13.59 -7.77 15.10
CA VAL A 220 13.27 -8.76 14.07
C VAL A 220 12.79 -10.03 14.76
N SER A 221 11.60 -10.52 14.39
CA SER A 221 11.01 -11.75 14.96
C SER A 221 11.00 -11.80 16.50
N GLY A 222 10.75 -10.66 17.14
CA GLY A 222 10.70 -10.54 18.61
C GLY A 222 12.07 -10.44 19.29
N VAL A 223 13.16 -10.35 18.54
CA VAL A 223 14.51 -10.15 19.06
C VAL A 223 14.92 -8.70 18.89
N LEU A 224 15.30 -8.04 19.99
CA LEU A 224 15.89 -6.70 19.96
C LEU A 224 17.35 -6.79 19.53
N LEU A 225 17.69 -6.08 18.47
CA LEU A 225 19.02 -6.07 17.87
C LEU A 225 19.69 -4.73 18.21
N PRO A 226 20.73 -4.71 19.06
CA PRO A 226 21.60 -3.55 19.19
C PRO A 226 22.36 -3.34 17.88
N LEU A 227 22.36 -2.10 17.42
CA LEU A 227 23.04 -1.67 16.21
C LEU A 227 23.96 -0.51 16.56
N GLU A 228 25.12 -0.47 15.92
CA GLU A 228 26.11 0.60 16.08
C GLU A 228 26.42 1.22 14.72
N GLY A 229 26.64 2.52 14.70
CA GLY A 229 27.04 3.23 13.50
C GLY A 229 26.86 4.74 13.59
N GLU A 230 27.04 5.43 12.47
CA GLU A 230 27.05 6.88 12.39
C GLU A 230 26.44 7.35 11.06
N ASP A 231 26.19 8.64 10.93
CA ASP A 231 25.70 9.28 9.70
C ASP A 231 24.46 8.61 9.08
N GLY A 232 23.53 8.16 9.92
CA GLY A 232 22.27 7.56 9.48
C GLY A 232 22.39 6.09 9.05
N THR A 233 23.52 5.43 9.31
CA THR A 233 23.70 4.00 9.02
C THR A 233 24.11 3.26 10.30
N TRP A 234 23.43 2.16 10.62
CA TRP A 234 23.70 1.32 11.78
C TRP A 234 23.76 -0.15 11.36
N GLN A 235 24.63 -0.91 12.02
CA GLN A 235 24.90 -2.29 11.64
C GLN A 235 25.08 -3.18 12.87
N THR A 236 24.86 -4.47 12.67
CA THR A 236 25.30 -5.56 13.54
C THR A 236 25.69 -6.74 12.66
N GLN A 237 26.15 -7.84 13.25
CA GLN A 237 26.58 -8.99 12.47
C GLN A 237 25.43 -9.50 11.56
N GLY A 238 25.65 -9.43 10.24
CA GLY A 238 24.71 -9.92 9.23
C GLY A 238 23.50 -9.03 8.96
N LEU A 239 23.45 -7.81 9.49
CA LEU A 239 22.35 -6.87 9.27
C LEU A 239 22.83 -5.41 9.22
N SER A 240 22.31 -4.66 8.26
CA SER A 240 22.49 -3.21 8.15
C SER A 240 21.14 -2.49 8.01
N ILE A 241 21.05 -1.32 8.62
CA ILE A 241 19.91 -0.42 8.51
C ILE A 241 20.44 0.97 8.21
N SER A 242 19.89 1.65 7.21
CA SER A 242 20.18 3.05 6.96
C SER A 242 18.92 3.87 6.81
N VAL A 243 18.97 5.12 7.25
CA VAL A 243 17.91 6.11 7.09
C VAL A 243 18.45 7.30 6.33
N THR A 244 17.76 7.69 5.27
CA THR A 244 18.12 8.84 4.44
C THR A 244 16.92 9.78 4.36
N SER A 245 17.12 11.04 4.77
CA SER A 245 16.16 12.12 4.55
C SER A 245 15.94 12.32 3.05
N ARG A 246 14.72 12.65 2.67
CA ARG A 246 14.37 12.85 1.26
C ARG A 246 14.62 14.27 0.81
N ASP A 247 15.05 14.41 -0.44
CA ASP A 247 15.19 15.71 -1.11
C ASP A 247 13.83 16.36 -1.45
N ASP A 248 12.79 15.54 -1.59
CA ASP A 248 11.40 15.96 -1.87
C ASP A 248 10.46 15.34 -0.82
N PRO A 249 10.43 15.90 0.41
CA PRO A 249 9.52 15.47 1.46
C PRO A 249 8.12 15.99 1.17
N ASP A 250 7.12 15.12 1.31
CA ASP A 250 5.72 15.48 1.15
C ASP A 250 4.88 14.91 2.31
N VAL A 251 3.57 15.13 2.25
CA VAL A 251 2.63 14.60 3.25
C VAL A 251 2.64 13.06 3.34
N ARG A 252 3.30 12.35 2.41
CA ARG A 252 3.33 10.89 2.35
C ARG A 252 4.59 10.28 2.97
N SER A 253 5.67 11.04 3.12
CA SER A 253 6.94 10.61 3.74
C SER A 253 8.00 11.72 3.69
N ASP A 254 8.88 11.78 4.69
CA ASP A 254 10.06 12.65 4.72
C ASP A 254 11.40 11.89 4.69
N ALA A 255 11.38 10.57 4.88
CA ALA A 255 12.57 9.74 4.94
C ALA A 255 12.38 8.38 4.25
N THR A 256 13.50 7.74 3.94
CA THR A 256 13.58 6.36 3.46
C THR A 256 14.44 5.55 4.42
N LEU A 257 13.95 4.39 4.85
CA LEU A 257 14.73 3.40 5.59
C LEU A 257 15.06 2.24 4.64
N ALA A 258 16.32 1.83 4.56
CA ALA A 258 16.75 0.58 3.94
C ALA A 258 17.15 -0.41 5.03
N PHE A 259 16.76 -1.66 4.87
CA PHE A 259 17.01 -2.77 5.79
C PHE A 259 17.57 -3.93 4.97
N ALA A 260 18.78 -4.38 5.25
CA ALA A 260 19.45 -5.38 4.43
C ALA A 260 20.23 -6.39 5.26
N PHE A 261 20.02 -7.67 4.97
CA PHE A 261 20.81 -8.77 5.49
C PHE A 261 22.09 -8.97 4.66
N ASP A 262 23.16 -9.45 5.29
CA ASP A 262 24.40 -9.84 4.61
C ASP A 262 24.90 -11.23 5.07
N PRO A 263 24.82 -12.27 4.23
CA PRO A 263 24.11 -12.32 2.95
C PRO A 263 22.58 -12.40 3.15
N GLY A 264 21.78 -11.81 2.26
CA GLY A 264 20.33 -12.02 2.31
C GLY A 264 19.51 -10.99 1.52
N PRO A 265 18.19 -10.91 1.80
CA PRO A 265 17.31 -9.96 1.16
C PRO A 265 17.54 -8.54 1.67
N SER A 266 17.10 -7.57 0.87
CA SER A 266 16.99 -6.17 1.27
C SER A 266 15.57 -5.68 1.05
N SER A 267 15.04 -4.94 2.01
CA SER A 267 13.76 -4.23 1.90
C SER A 267 13.96 -2.74 2.17
N GLY A 268 13.03 -1.92 1.69
CA GLY A 268 13.06 -0.48 1.91
C GLY A 268 11.67 0.07 2.17
N TYR A 269 11.59 1.12 2.97
CA TYR A 269 10.35 1.73 3.40
C TYR A 269 10.44 3.25 3.30
N ARG A 270 9.42 3.88 2.73
CA ARG A 270 9.25 5.33 2.81
C ARG A 270 8.30 5.67 3.94
N GLY A 271 8.77 6.51 4.86
CA GLY A 271 8.09 6.81 6.10
C GLY A 271 8.51 8.17 6.68
N TRP A 272 8.46 8.26 8.00
CA TRP A 272 8.71 9.47 8.76
C TRP A 272 9.88 9.30 9.72
N TRP A 273 10.80 10.25 9.69
CA TRP A 273 11.94 10.34 10.58
C TRP A 273 11.77 11.53 11.52
N SER A 274 11.62 11.26 12.82
CA SER A 274 11.49 12.30 13.85
C SER A 274 12.61 12.17 14.86
N CYS A 275 13.28 13.28 15.14
CA CYS A 275 14.23 13.40 16.25
C CYS A 275 13.56 14.26 17.31
N ASP A 276 13.02 13.62 18.34
CA ASP A 276 12.39 14.35 19.44
C ASP A 276 13.51 14.87 20.35
N GLY A 277 13.66 16.19 20.42
CA GLY A 277 14.24 16.89 21.56
C GLY A 277 13.14 17.23 22.57
#